data_AF-A0A7V6V4F9-F1
#
_entry.id   AF-A0A7V6V4F9-F1
#
_cell.length_a   1.000
_cell.length_b   1.000
_cell.length_c   1.000
_cell.angle_alpha   90.00
_cell.angle_beta   90.00
_cell.angle_gamma   90.00
#
_symmetry.space_group_name_H-M   'P 1'
#
loop_
_entity.id
_entity.type
_entity.pdbx_description
1 polymer ?
#
loop_
_entity_poly.entity_id
_entity_poly.type
_entity_poly.pdbx_seq_one_letter_code
_entity_poly.pdbx_strand_id
1 'polypeptide(L)' 'MEPSFFIISYRGYIIPIAYHNYENACANCGADEIVFLSSSLEELEACLEKVETI' A
#
# COMPACT_ATOMS: atom_id res chain seq x y z
N MET A 1 13.74 -6.51 -7.97
CA MET A 1 12.87 -5.32 -8.01
C MET A 1 13.16 -4.52 -6.77
N GLU A 2 13.32 -3.20 -6.91
CA GLU A 2 13.46 -2.33 -5.72
C GLU A 2 12.07 -2.15 -5.07
N PRO A 3 12.01 -2.06 -3.73
CA PRO A 3 10.75 -1.89 -3.03
C PRO A 3 10.10 -0.54 -3.41
N SER A 4 8.78 -0.54 -3.48
CA SER A 4 7.96 0.63 -3.82
C SER A 4 6.94 0.92 -2.72
N PHE A 5 6.53 2.18 -2.63
CA PHE A 5 5.50 2.62 -1.72
C PHE A 5 4.14 2.47 -2.38
N PHE A 6 3.18 1.93 -1.64
CA PHE A 6 1.80 1.72 -2.06
C PHE A 6 0.87 2.40 -1.06
N ILE A 7 -0.26 2.90 -1.55
CA ILE A 7 -1.29 3.50 -0.71
C ILE A 7 -2.42 2.48 -0.55
N ILE A 8 -2.81 2.23 0.70
CA ILE A 8 -3.89 1.33 1.05
C ILE A 8 -4.97 2.14 1.75
N SER A 9 -6.22 1.97 1.34
CA SER A 9 -7.36 2.53 2.04
C SER A 9 -7.78 1.63 3.21
N TYR A 10 -8.17 2.22 4.33
CA TYR A 10 -8.82 1.49 5.44
C TYR A 10 -10.15 0.81 5.03
N ARG A 11 -10.65 1.11 3.83
CA ARG A 11 -11.80 0.42 3.23
C ARG A 11 -11.45 -0.92 2.57
N GLY A 12 -10.18 -1.36 2.65
CA GLY A 12 -9.75 -2.67 2.16
C GLY A 12 -9.35 -2.69 0.68
N TYR A 13 -9.05 -1.54 0.08
CA TYR A 13 -8.61 -1.47 -1.32
C TYR A 13 -7.19 -0.92 -1.43
N ILE A 14 -6.39 -1.52 -2.31
CA ILE A 14 -5.06 -1.05 -2.66
C ILE A 14 -5.17 -0.12 -3.86
N ILE A 15 -4.56 1.06 -3.77
CA ILE A 15 -4.43 1.96 -4.92
C ILE A 15 -3.34 1.36 -5.83
N PRO A 16 -3.62 1.06 -7.12
CA PRO A 16 -2.70 0.35 -8.01
C PRO A 16 -1.61 1.28 -8.57
N ILE A 17 -1.03 2.11 -7.71
CA ILE A 17 0.03 3.06 -8.04
C ILE A 17 1.20 2.75 -7.12
N ALA A 18 2.33 2.40 -7.73
CA ALA A 18 3.61 2.27 -7.05
C ALA A 18 4.33 3.63 -7.08
N TYR A 19 4.75 4.10 -5.91
CA TYR A 19 5.56 5.30 -5.75
C TYR A 19 7.00 4.90 -5.42
N HIS A 20 7.97 5.52 -6.07
CA HIS A 20 9.40 5.28 -5.78
C HIS A 20 9.95 6.14 -4.63
N ASN A 21 9.12 7.03 -4.10
CA ASN A 21 9.50 8.03 -3.11
C ASN A 21 8.37 8.14 -2.06
N TYR A 22 8.75 8.18 -0.78
CA TYR A 22 7.81 8.23 0.34
C TYR A 22 7.07 9.56 0.42
N GLU A 23 7.74 10.69 0.21
CA GLU A 23 7.13 12.02 0.25
C GLU A 23 6.02 12.16 -0.81
N ASN A 24 6.22 11.61 -2.00
CA ASN A 24 5.22 11.61 -3.07
C ASN A 24 4.03 10.69 -2.73
N ALA A 25 4.28 9.53 -2.12
CA ALA A 25 3.20 8.68 -1.61
C ALA A 25 2.38 9.41 -0.54
N CYS A 26 3.05 10.05 0.42
CA CYS A 26 2.40 10.84 1.47
C CYS A 26 1.60 12.02 0.92
N ALA A 27 2.10 12.72 -0.10
CA ALA A 27 1.38 13.83 -0.73
C ALA A 27 0.08 13.38 -1.42
N ASN A 28 -0.02 12.11 -1.81
CA ASN A 28 -1.20 11.51 -2.42
C ASN A 28 -2.02 10.65 -1.44
N CYS A 29 -1.59 10.54 -0.18
CA CYS A 29 -2.26 9.75 0.84
C CYS A 29 -3.39 10.56 1.50
N GLY A 30 -4.61 10.04 1.40
CA GLY A 30 -5.80 10.59 2.04
C GLY A 30 -5.86 10.34 3.55
N ALA A 31 -6.89 10.92 4.19
CA ALA A 31 -7.11 10.81 5.64
C ALA A 31 -7.47 9.39 6.11
N ASP A 32 -8.11 8.59 5.25
CA ASP A 32 -8.49 7.19 5.51
C ASP A 32 -7.55 6.21 4.76
N GLU A 33 -6.31 6.62 4.54
CA GLU A 33 -5.33 5.86 3.78
C GLU A 33 -4.00 5.79 4.54
N ILE A 34 -3.18 4.80 4.18
CA ILE A 34 -1.89 4.53 4.79
C ILE A 34 -0.88 4.11 3.73
N VAL A 35 0.35 4.60 3.87
CA VAL A 35 1.47 4.25 2.99
C VAL A 35 2.17 3.00 3.52
N PHE A 36 2.33 2.01 2.65
CA PHE A 36 3.06 0.78 2.90
C PHE A 36 4.26 0.65 1.96
N LEU A 37 5.31 -0.03 2.41
CA LEU A 37 6.47 -0.37 1.59
C LEU A 37 6.40 -1.86 1.26
N SER A 38 6.48 -2.22 -0.03
CA SER A 38 6.45 -3.62 -0.48
C SER A 38 7.30 -3.83 -1.72
N SER A 39 7.76 -5.07 -1.96
CA SER A 39 8.52 -5.44 -3.16
C SER A 39 7.63 -5.60 -4.39
N SER A 40 6.34 -5.93 -4.17
CA SER A 40 5.33 -6.08 -5.21
C SER A 40 3.91 -5.86 -4.65
N LEU A 41 2.95 -5.68 -5.56
CA LEU A 41 1.53 -5.58 -5.20
C LEU A 41 0.99 -6.94 -4.70
N GLU A 42 1.42 -8.05 -5.29
CA GLU A 42 1.06 -9.42 -4.88
C GLU A 42 1.48 -9.73 -3.43
N GLU A 43 2.69 -9.32 -3.02
CA GLU A 43 3.16 -9.47 -1.64
C GLU A 43 2.30 -8.66 -0.67
N LEU A 44 1.86 -7.47 -1.11
CA LEU A 44 1.01 -6.59 -0.31
C LEU A 44 -0.40 -7.16 -0.15
N GLU A 45 -1.00 -7.66 -1.23
CA GLU A 45 -2.30 -8.35 -1.23
C GLU A 45 -2.27 -9.56 -0.28
N ALA A 46 -1.25 -10.42 -0.39
CA ALA A 46 -1.10 -11.60 0.47
C ALA A 46 -0.92 -11.25 1.97
N CYS A 47 -0.38 -10.07 2.29
CA CYS A 47 -0.28 -9.59 3.66
C CYS A 47 -1.62 -9.11 4.20
N LEU A 48 -2.43 -8.44 3.37
CA LEU A 48 -3.74 -7.93 3.75
C LEU A 48 -4.77 -9.05 3.91
N GLU A 49 -4.77 -10.06 3.04
CA GLU A 49 -5.68 -11.22 3.14
C GLU A 49 -5.55 -11.98 4.48
N LYS A 50 -4.36 -11.99 5.07
CA LYS A 50 -4.10 -12.64 6.36
C LYS A 50 -4.70 -11.88 7.55
N VAL A 51 -5.02 -10.60 7.39
CA VAL A 51 -5.57 -9.76 8.48
C VAL A 51 -7.08 -9.99 8.65
N GLU A 52 -7.80 -10.42 7.62
CA GLU A 52 -9.25 -10.68 7.67
C GLU A 52 -9.63 -12.04 8.28
N THR A 53 -8.66 -12.89 8.66
CA THR A 53 -8.88 -14.28 9.12
C THR A 53 -8.74 -14.51 10.64
N ILE A 54 -9.02 -13.50 11.48
CA ILE A 54 -8.95 -13.60 12.95
C ILE A 54 -10.30 -13.28 13.60
#